data_AF-A0A7C1NV74-F1
#
_entry.id   AF-A0A7C1NV74-F1
#
_cell.length_a   1.000
_cell.length_b   1.000
_cell.length_c   1.000
_cell.angle_alpha   90.00
_cell.angle_beta   90.00
_cell.angle_gamma   90.00
#
_symmetry.space_group_name_H-M   'P 1'
#
loop_
_entity.id
_entity.type
_entity.pdbx_description
1 polymer ?
#
loop_
_entity_poly.entity_id
_entity_poly.type
_entity_poly.pdbx_seq_one_letter_code
_entity_poly.pdbx_strand_id
1 'polypeptide(L)'
;MKPSWIRVSAWIRILATLIGLVLWVGASQANSAEYEEVIYYHNDALGSPIVATDQNGDVLWREEYTPYGSRLTYESRETNCTILGCAPIESPWDEKIWYTGKIEETRLGLNYFGARWYDPELGRFISQDPVGFKASNIQSFNRYAYANNNPYRYIDPDGREIKSVLNGSSTTINFTGVVIDRTGTLSKPQLTNLASRMKGQIESSFTGRSGSGRWSTNATIDVGVPGDKLSGRHEINIQPSSSFRNSRVLGNVDEIGGSQININENLKSLSPKNSATNASFERTSAHEFGHSAGLLHSSGGLMQQTRSSNSLNISKSQIDTMHKNNK
;
A
#
# COMPACT_ATOMS: atom_id res chain seq x y z
N MET A 1 -5.48 -34.48 86.67
CA MET A 1 -4.53 -35.43 86.01
C MET A 1 -4.01 -34.75 84.74
N LYS A 2 -2.69 -34.74 84.52
CA LYS A 2 -2.04 -33.99 83.42
C LYS A 2 -2.36 -34.65 82.06
N PRO A 3 -2.56 -33.88 80.97
CA PRO A 3 -2.85 -34.48 79.66
C PRO A 3 -1.57 -35.09 79.07
N SER A 4 -1.64 -36.37 78.69
CA SER A 4 -0.59 -37.07 77.97
C SER A 4 -0.60 -36.67 76.50
N TRP A 5 0.43 -35.96 76.06
CA TRP A 5 0.60 -35.59 74.66
C TRP A 5 0.99 -36.82 73.84
N ILE A 6 0.24 -37.04 72.75
CA ILE A 6 0.48 -38.11 71.78
C ILE A 6 1.88 -37.91 71.16
N ARG A 7 2.80 -38.82 71.44
CA ARG A 7 4.10 -38.88 70.77
C ARG A 7 3.90 -39.43 69.36
N VAL A 8 3.76 -38.54 68.38
CA VAL A 8 3.82 -38.90 66.97
C VAL A 8 5.24 -39.39 66.67
N SER A 9 5.36 -40.62 66.15
CA SER A 9 6.66 -41.26 65.89
C SER A 9 7.45 -40.48 64.84
N ALA A 10 8.78 -40.45 64.98
CA ALA A 10 9.67 -39.73 64.07
C ALA A 10 9.46 -40.14 62.60
N TRP A 11 9.10 -41.40 62.36
CA TRP A 11 8.77 -41.96 61.05
C TRP A 11 7.56 -41.31 60.38
N ILE A 12 6.52 -40.96 61.14
CA ILE A 12 5.32 -40.28 60.59
C ILE A 12 5.67 -38.87 60.15
N ARG A 13 6.57 -38.18 60.87
CA ARG A 13 7.06 -36.84 60.47
C ARG A 13 7.91 -36.90 59.20
N ILE A 14 8.79 -37.89 59.09
CA ILE A 14 9.63 -38.11 57.89
C ILE A 14 8.78 -38.46 56.68
N LEU A 15 7.77 -39.32 56.84
CA LEU A 15 6.86 -39.70 55.77
C LEU A 15 6.01 -38.50 55.31
N ALA A 16 5.50 -37.70 56.24
CA ALA A 16 4.73 -36.48 55.92
C ALA A 16 5.60 -35.44 55.19
N THR A 17 6.87 -35.28 55.57
CA THR A 17 7.80 -34.40 54.84
C THR A 17 8.16 -34.92 53.46
N LEU A 18 8.30 -36.24 53.27
CA LEU A 18 8.56 -36.83 51.96
C LEU A 18 7.35 -36.71 51.02
N ILE A 19 6.14 -36.93 51.54
CA ILE A 19 4.91 -36.73 50.77
C ILE A 19 4.71 -35.26 50.43
N GLY A 20 4.97 -34.34 51.38
CA GLY A 20 4.93 -32.90 51.14
C GLY A 20 5.95 -32.45 50.09
N LEU A 21 7.14 -33.04 50.08
CA LEU A 21 8.19 -32.73 49.10
C LEU A 21 7.88 -33.30 47.71
N VAL A 22 7.27 -34.50 47.63
CA VAL A 22 6.78 -35.09 46.36
C VAL A 22 5.61 -34.28 45.79
N LEU A 23 4.69 -33.80 46.63
CA LEU A 23 3.60 -32.92 46.21
C LEU A 23 4.09 -31.52 45.81
N TRP A 24 5.17 -31.02 46.42
CA TRP A 24 5.77 -29.72 46.07
C TRP A 24 6.62 -29.79 44.80
N VAL A 25 7.36 -30.89 44.57
CA VAL A 25 8.09 -31.15 43.32
C VAL A 25 7.13 -31.50 42.17
N GLY A 26 5.99 -32.11 42.44
CA GLY A 26 4.92 -32.30 41.44
C GLY A 26 4.20 -31.00 41.04
N ALA A 27 4.30 -29.95 41.85
CA ALA A 27 3.73 -28.64 41.59
C ALA A 27 4.73 -27.64 40.98
N SER A 28 5.98 -28.03 40.72
CA SER A 28 6.94 -27.19 40.03
C SER A 28 6.65 -27.17 38.51
N GLN A 29 5.84 -26.19 38.12
CA GLN A 29 5.84 -25.54 36.80
C GLN A 29 5.58 -26.46 35.61
N ALA A 30 4.30 -26.82 35.41
CA ALA A 30 3.78 -26.85 34.05
C ALA A 30 3.67 -25.39 33.56
N ASN A 31 4.79 -24.78 33.20
CA ASN A 31 4.74 -23.61 32.34
C ASN A 31 4.30 -24.15 30.97
N SER A 32 3.03 -24.00 30.65
CA SER A 32 2.57 -24.07 29.27
C SER A 32 3.27 -22.93 28.54
N ALA A 33 4.43 -23.21 27.93
CA ALA A 33 4.98 -22.31 26.94
C ALA A 33 3.91 -22.18 25.86
N GLU A 34 3.35 -20.99 25.71
CA GLU A 34 2.55 -20.70 24.51
C GLU A 34 3.48 -20.93 23.32
N TYR A 35 3.21 -21.99 22.58
CA TYR A 35 3.93 -22.26 21.35
C TYR A 35 3.34 -21.33 20.29
N GLU A 36 4.04 -20.24 20.02
CA GLU A 36 3.68 -19.34 18.92
C GLU A 36 4.14 -19.97 17.61
N GLU A 37 3.19 -20.51 16.84
CA GLU A 37 3.44 -21.02 15.50
C GLU A 37 3.26 -19.89 14.48
N VAL A 38 4.34 -19.53 13.78
CA VAL A 38 4.32 -18.51 12.73
C VAL A 38 4.24 -19.19 11.36
N ILE A 39 3.15 -18.91 10.63
CA ILE A 39 2.92 -19.42 9.27
C ILE A 39 2.99 -18.26 8.28
N TYR A 40 3.80 -18.42 7.24
CA TYR A 40 3.92 -17.46 6.14
C TYR A 40 3.11 -17.96 4.94
N TYR A 41 2.10 -17.21 4.54
CA TYR A 41 1.31 -17.47 3.34
C TYR A 41 1.89 -16.72 2.13
N HIS A 42 2.14 -17.47 1.06
CA HIS A 42 2.58 -16.95 -0.23
C HIS A 42 1.39 -16.98 -1.18
N ASN A 43 1.00 -15.81 -1.68
CA ASN A 43 -0.25 -15.64 -2.41
C ASN A 43 -0.03 -15.45 -3.91
N ASP A 44 -1.03 -15.82 -4.70
CA ASP A 44 -1.12 -15.47 -6.12
C ASP A 44 -1.46 -13.97 -6.31
N ALA A 45 -1.59 -13.55 -7.57
CA ALA A 45 -1.92 -12.16 -7.92
C ALA A 45 -3.31 -11.69 -7.45
N LEU A 46 -4.23 -12.61 -7.17
CA LEU A 46 -5.58 -12.33 -6.67
C LEU A 46 -5.64 -12.33 -5.14
N GLY A 47 -4.55 -12.72 -4.47
CA GLY A 47 -4.47 -12.85 -3.02
C GLY A 47 -4.84 -14.24 -2.49
N SER A 48 -4.98 -15.24 -3.37
CA SER A 48 -5.22 -16.63 -2.96
C SER A 48 -3.92 -17.26 -2.47
N PRO A 49 -3.88 -17.87 -1.28
CA PRO A 49 -2.70 -18.58 -0.82
C PRO A 49 -2.39 -19.84 -1.63
N ILE A 50 -1.19 -19.90 -2.21
CA ILE A 50 -0.71 -21.03 -3.05
C ILE A 50 0.38 -21.86 -2.38
N VAL A 51 1.06 -21.30 -1.37
CA VAL A 51 2.06 -22.01 -0.55
C VAL A 51 1.98 -21.47 0.87
N ALA A 52 2.15 -22.34 1.86
CA ALA A 52 2.49 -21.92 3.21
C ALA A 52 3.83 -22.51 3.65
N THR A 53 4.61 -21.70 4.37
CA THR A 53 5.89 -22.11 4.96
C THR A 53 5.92 -21.81 6.46
N ASP A 54 6.67 -22.61 7.21
CA ASP A 54 6.96 -22.32 8.62
C ASP A 54 8.07 -21.27 8.77
N GLN A 55 8.44 -20.97 10.02
CA GLN A 55 9.49 -20.02 10.38
C GLN A 55 10.90 -20.38 9.89
N ASN A 56 11.15 -21.64 9.54
CA ASN A 56 12.42 -22.07 8.97
C ASN A 56 12.41 -21.99 7.44
N GLY A 57 11.27 -21.64 6.83
CA GLY A 57 11.07 -21.60 5.39
C GLY A 57 10.72 -22.96 4.79
N ASP A 58 10.46 -23.98 5.62
CA ASP A 58 10.05 -25.29 5.14
C ASP A 58 8.60 -25.24 4.66
N VAL A 59 8.31 -25.87 3.52
CA VAL A 59 6.97 -25.90 2.93
C VAL A 59 6.04 -26.78 3.78
N LEU A 60 4.97 -26.18 4.29
CA LEU A 60 3.89 -26.87 5.01
C LEU A 60 2.89 -27.48 4.04
N TRP A 61 2.47 -26.71 3.04
CA TRP A 61 1.58 -27.16 1.97
C TRP A 61 1.67 -26.27 0.73
N ARG A 62 1.16 -26.79 -0.40
CA ARG A 62 0.99 -26.10 -1.68
C ARG A 62 -0.39 -26.41 -2.26
N GLU A 63 -1.00 -25.39 -2.84
CA GLU A 63 -2.32 -25.44 -3.47
C GLU A 63 -2.28 -24.74 -4.84
N GLU A 64 -3.11 -25.21 -5.75
CA GLU A 64 -3.36 -24.57 -7.05
C GLU A 64 -4.86 -24.44 -7.28
N TYR A 65 -5.29 -23.34 -7.90
CA TYR A 65 -6.70 -23.05 -8.12
C TYR A 65 -7.03 -22.94 -9.62
N THR A 66 -8.23 -23.40 -9.99
CA THR A 66 -8.89 -23.04 -11.24
C THR A 66 -9.19 -21.54 -11.25
N PRO A 67 -9.55 -20.95 -12.41
CA PRO A 67 -9.90 -19.53 -12.47
C PRO A 67 -10.97 -19.11 -11.46
N TYR A 68 -11.91 -20.01 -11.15
CA TYR A 68 -13.03 -19.78 -10.24
C TYR A 68 -12.79 -20.29 -8.81
N GLY A 69 -11.59 -20.78 -8.51
CA GLY A 69 -11.19 -21.12 -7.14
C GLY A 69 -11.39 -22.57 -6.73
N SER A 70 -11.86 -23.46 -7.63
CA SER A 70 -11.82 -24.91 -7.36
C SER A 70 -10.36 -25.37 -7.31
N ARG A 71 -10.03 -26.31 -6.44
CA ARG A 71 -8.63 -26.74 -6.23
C ARG A 71 -8.20 -27.77 -7.26
N LEU A 72 -6.96 -27.67 -7.72
CA LEU A 72 -6.37 -28.55 -8.73
C LEU A 72 -5.35 -29.54 -8.14
N THR A 73 -4.57 -29.10 -7.15
CA THR A 73 -3.45 -29.88 -6.59
C THR A 73 -3.42 -29.72 -5.08
N TYR A 74 -3.30 -30.84 -4.34
CA TYR A 74 -3.20 -30.89 -2.89
C TYR A 74 -1.87 -31.52 -2.47
N GLU A 75 -0.86 -30.71 -2.15
CA GLU A 75 0.41 -31.20 -1.62
C GLU A 75 0.58 -30.71 -0.18
N SER A 76 0.72 -31.63 0.78
CA SER A 76 1.02 -31.28 2.17
C SER A 76 2.21 -32.05 2.70
N ARG A 77 2.95 -31.43 3.63
CA ARG A 77 4.08 -32.07 4.33
C ARG A 77 3.64 -33.29 5.14
N GLU A 78 2.37 -33.36 5.54
CA GLU A 78 1.85 -34.44 6.40
C GLU A 78 1.33 -35.66 5.63
N THR A 79 1.02 -35.55 4.33
CA THR A 79 0.56 -36.70 3.55
C THR A 79 1.07 -36.65 2.11
N ASN A 80 1.87 -37.65 1.74
CA ASN A 80 2.21 -37.95 0.34
C ASN A 80 0.94 -38.46 -0.36
N CYS A 81 0.06 -37.56 -0.79
CA CYS A 81 -1.27 -37.93 -1.27
C CYS A 81 -1.35 -37.95 -2.80
N THR A 82 -1.63 -39.13 -3.38
CA THR A 82 -1.92 -39.32 -4.80
C THR A 82 -3.45 -39.30 -5.02
N ILE A 83 -3.89 -38.36 -5.86
CA ILE A 83 -5.15 -38.10 -6.62
C ILE A 83 -6.49 -38.80 -6.26
N LEU A 84 -6.58 -39.93 -5.54
CA LEU A 84 -7.86 -40.67 -5.33
C LEU A 84 -8.14 -41.13 -3.88
N GLY A 85 -7.51 -40.56 -2.86
CA GLY A 85 -7.72 -41.05 -1.48
C GLY A 85 -7.29 -40.15 -0.33
N CYS A 86 -7.31 -38.83 -0.48
CA CYS A 86 -7.00 -37.97 0.66
C CYS A 86 -8.21 -37.92 1.60
N ALA A 87 -8.02 -38.35 2.85
CA ALA A 87 -8.79 -37.75 3.94
C ALA A 87 -8.48 -36.24 3.92
N PRO A 88 -9.46 -35.36 4.20
CA PRO A 88 -9.16 -33.95 4.42
C PRO A 88 -7.99 -33.87 5.39
N ILE A 89 -7.03 -32.99 5.11
CA ILE A 89 -6.07 -32.63 6.15
C ILE A 89 -6.92 -31.99 7.24
N GLU A 90 -7.29 -32.78 8.25
CA GLU A 90 -7.87 -32.34 9.52
C GLU A 90 -6.79 -31.57 10.27
N SER A 91 -6.42 -30.44 9.69
CA SER A 91 -5.77 -29.40 10.42
C SER A 91 -6.81 -28.91 11.43
N PRO A 92 -6.51 -28.83 12.74
CA PRO A 92 -7.47 -28.40 13.76
C PRO A 92 -7.97 -26.94 13.63
N TRP A 93 -7.69 -26.29 12.50
CA TRP A 93 -7.98 -24.90 12.18
C TRP A 93 -9.10 -24.84 11.13
N ASP A 94 -10.34 -24.97 11.60
CA ASP A 94 -11.60 -24.99 10.82
C ASP A 94 -11.89 -23.69 10.00
N GLU A 95 -10.95 -22.74 9.91
CA GLU A 95 -11.13 -21.44 9.25
C GLU A 95 -9.84 -20.96 8.55
N LYS A 96 -9.26 -21.74 7.62
CA LYS A 96 -8.11 -21.23 6.85
C LYS A 96 -8.54 -20.10 5.88
N ILE A 97 -7.57 -19.54 5.20
CA ILE A 97 -7.76 -18.54 4.17
C ILE A 97 -7.43 -19.22 2.83
N TRP A 98 -8.32 -19.13 1.86
CA TRP A 98 -8.20 -19.78 0.55
C TRP A 98 -8.39 -18.77 -0.58
N TYR A 99 -9.18 -19.12 -1.60
CA TYR A 99 -9.33 -18.37 -2.83
C TYR A 99 -9.66 -16.89 -2.57
N THR A 100 -8.84 -16.00 -3.12
CA THR A 100 -8.90 -14.53 -2.96
C THR A 100 -8.86 -14.04 -1.51
N GLY A 101 -8.27 -14.83 -0.62
CA GLY A 101 -8.15 -14.49 0.79
C GLY A 101 -9.44 -14.73 1.60
N LYS A 102 -10.34 -15.61 1.13
CA LYS A 102 -11.62 -15.89 1.80
C LYS A 102 -11.58 -17.16 2.62
N ILE A 103 -12.32 -17.15 3.72
CA ILE A 103 -12.49 -18.33 4.56
C ILE A 103 -13.33 -19.35 3.78
N GLU A 104 -12.89 -20.59 3.78
CA GLU A 104 -13.64 -21.71 3.23
C GLU A 104 -14.21 -22.55 4.38
N GLU A 105 -15.49 -22.88 4.28
CA GLU A 105 -16.12 -23.93 5.06
C GLU A 105 -15.85 -25.27 4.35
N THR A 106 -14.79 -25.95 4.80
CA THR A 106 -14.27 -27.17 4.16
C THR A 106 -15.31 -28.29 4.05
N ARG A 107 -16.29 -28.36 4.97
CA ARG A 107 -17.34 -29.40 4.94
C ARG A 107 -18.35 -29.19 3.82
N LEU A 108 -18.49 -27.94 3.37
CA LEU A 108 -19.42 -27.56 2.30
C LEU A 108 -18.70 -27.23 0.99
N GLY A 109 -17.38 -27.00 1.02
CA GLY A 109 -16.62 -26.52 -0.13
C GLY A 109 -17.01 -25.09 -0.54
N LEU A 110 -17.55 -24.30 0.40
CA LEU A 110 -18.05 -22.95 0.12
C LEU A 110 -17.16 -21.90 0.76
N ASN A 111 -16.98 -20.78 0.07
CA ASN A 111 -16.20 -19.65 0.56
C ASN A 111 -17.12 -18.56 1.10
N TYR A 112 -16.82 -18.05 2.29
CA TYR A 112 -17.54 -16.94 2.89
C TYR A 112 -16.94 -15.60 2.46
N PHE A 113 -17.73 -14.81 1.73
CA PHE A 113 -17.33 -13.50 1.25
C PHE A 113 -17.84 -12.36 2.14
N GLY A 114 -18.55 -12.64 3.22
CA GLY A 114 -19.15 -11.64 4.12
C GLY A 114 -20.63 -11.45 3.83
N ALA A 115 -21.01 -10.91 2.68
CA ALA A 115 -22.43 -10.75 2.34
C ALA A 115 -23.06 -12.01 1.73
N ARG A 116 -22.24 -12.89 1.15
CA ARG A 116 -22.69 -14.09 0.41
C ARG A 116 -21.73 -15.24 0.60
N TRP A 117 -22.27 -16.44 0.46
CA TRP A 117 -21.51 -17.67 0.26
C TRP A 117 -21.27 -17.90 -1.24
N TYR A 118 -20.05 -18.29 -1.57
CA TYR A 118 -19.58 -18.54 -2.93
C TYR A 118 -19.23 -20.02 -3.10
N ASP A 119 -19.64 -20.59 -4.22
CA ASP A 119 -19.31 -21.95 -4.62
C ASP A 119 -18.24 -21.91 -5.73
N PRO A 120 -17.00 -22.33 -5.43
CA PRO A 120 -15.91 -22.37 -6.40
C PRO A 120 -16.05 -23.44 -7.48
N GLU A 121 -16.86 -24.49 -7.26
CA GLU A 121 -17.13 -25.53 -8.25
C GLU A 121 -18.13 -25.03 -9.29
N LEU A 122 -19.19 -24.34 -8.84
CA LEU A 122 -20.17 -23.69 -9.73
C LEU A 122 -19.65 -22.38 -10.34
N GLY A 123 -18.66 -21.75 -9.71
CA GLY A 123 -18.14 -20.43 -10.09
C GLY A 123 -19.15 -19.30 -9.83
N ARG A 124 -20.02 -19.45 -8.83
CA ARG A 124 -21.14 -18.52 -8.55
C ARG A 124 -21.42 -18.35 -7.07
N PHE A 125 -22.06 -17.24 -6.72
CA PHE A 125 -22.66 -17.11 -5.40
C PHE A 125 -23.92 -17.99 -5.31
N ILE A 126 -24.14 -18.59 -4.14
CA ILE A 126 -25.33 -19.44 -3.89
C ILE A 126 -26.54 -18.65 -3.41
N SER A 127 -26.37 -17.34 -3.20
CA SER A 127 -27.42 -16.41 -2.79
C SER A 127 -27.42 -15.17 -3.67
N GLN A 128 -28.58 -14.51 -3.73
CA GLN A 128 -28.79 -13.35 -4.57
C GLN A 128 -28.02 -12.13 -4.03
N ASP A 129 -27.35 -11.38 -4.92
CA ASP A 129 -26.64 -10.13 -4.60
C ASP A 129 -27.54 -9.12 -3.89
N PRO A 130 -27.25 -8.68 -2.65
CA PRO A 130 -28.10 -7.76 -1.91
C PRO A 130 -28.17 -6.34 -2.51
N VAL A 131 -27.21 -5.93 -3.36
CA VAL A 131 -27.14 -4.57 -3.91
C VAL A 131 -28.07 -4.38 -5.12
N GLY A 132 -28.40 -5.47 -5.82
CA GLY A 132 -29.26 -5.42 -7.01
C GLY A 132 -28.57 -4.88 -8.26
N PHE A 133 -29.37 -4.49 -9.26
CA PHE A 133 -28.87 -4.03 -10.55
C PHE A 133 -28.24 -2.64 -10.46
N LYS A 134 -27.06 -2.47 -11.08
CA LYS A 134 -26.35 -1.21 -11.25
C LYS A 134 -26.24 -0.87 -12.74
N ALA A 135 -26.75 0.30 -13.14
CA ALA A 135 -26.68 0.76 -14.53
C ALA A 135 -25.23 0.87 -15.07
N SER A 136 -24.26 1.16 -14.20
CA SER A 136 -22.83 1.20 -14.55
C SER A 136 -22.19 -0.17 -14.78
N ASN A 137 -22.87 -1.26 -14.40
CA ASN A 137 -22.39 -2.63 -14.57
C ASN A 137 -23.54 -3.54 -15.06
N ILE A 138 -23.67 -3.70 -16.39
CA ILE A 138 -24.72 -4.53 -17.00
C ILE A 138 -24.68 -5.99 -16.48
N GLN A 139 -23.50 -6.53 -16.14
CA GLN A 139 -23.38 -7.89 -15.61
C GLN A 139 -24.07 -8.08 -14.25
N SER A 140 -24.34 -6.99 -13.50
CA SER A 140 -25.07 -7.03 -12.22
C SER A 140 -26.54 -7.43 -12.35
N PHE A 141 -27.09 -7.51 -13.57
CA PHE A 141 -28.39 -8.14 -13.81
C PHE A 141 -28.39 -9.60 -13.35
N ASN A 142 -27.27 -10.31 -13.54
CA ASN A 142 -27.10 -11.64 -12.95
C ASN A 142 -26.64 -11.51 -11.50
N ARG A 143 -27.60 -11.57 -10.58
CA ARG A 143 -27.35 -11.41 -9.14
C ARG A 143 -26.61 -12.60 -8.48
N TYR A 144 -26.22 -13.62 -9.24
CA TYR A 144 -25.42 -14.75 -8.75
C TYR A 144 -24.01 -14.78 -9.36
N ALA A 145 -23.70 -13.88 -10.30
CA ALA A 145 -22.40 -13.87 -10.96
C ALA A 145 -21.28 -13.48 -10.00
N TYR A 146 -20.15 -14.19 -10.11
CA TYR A 146 -18.90 -13.81 -9.48
C TYR A 146 -18.00 -13.06 -10.46
N ALA A 147 -17.31 -12.02 -9.99
CA ALA A 147 -16.25 -11.31 -10.72
C ALA A 147 -16.61 -10.90 -12.17
N ASN A 148 -17.87 -10.59 -12.46
CA ASN A 148 -18.36 -10.32 -13.82
C ASN A 148 -17.97 -11.43 -14.85
N ASN A 149 -17.90 -12.69 -14.41
CA ASN A 149 -17.43 -13.84 -15.19
C ASN A 149 -15.98 -13.70 -15.72
N ASN A 150 -15.15 -12.86 -15.07
CA ASN A 150 -13.73 -12.73 -15.37
C ASN A 150 -12.92 -12.69 -14.07
N PRO A 151 -12.75 -13.85 -13.41
CA PRO A 151 -12.10 -13.95 -12.10
C PRO A 151 -10.57 -13.74 -12.15
N TYR A 152 -9.97 -13.67 -13.35
CA TYR A 152 -8.58 -13.24 -13.50
C TYR A 152 -8.40 -11.74 -13.34
N ARG A 153 -9.42 -10.96 -13.72
CA ARG A 153 -9.35 -9.50 -13.70
C ARG A 153 -10.04 -8.90 -12.49
N TYR A 154 -11.09 -9.52 -11.99
CA TYR A 154 -11.91 -8.99 -10.90
C TYR A 154 -11.97 -9.97 -9.73
N ILE A 155 -12.06 -9.42 -8.53
CA ILE A 155 -12.42 -10.12 -7.30
C ILE A 155 -13.67 -9.47 -6.71
N ASP A 156 -14.37 -10.14 -5.82
CA ASP A 156 -15.40 -9.53 -4.97
C ASP A 156 -14.87 -9.48 -3.53
N PRO A 157 -14.51 -8.30 -2.97
CA PRO A 157 -13.91 -8.24 -1.65
C PRO A 157 -14.89 -8.50 -0.50
N ASP A 158 -16.19 -8.34 -0.67
CA ASP A 158 -17.18 -8.40 0.42
C ASP A 158 -18.48 -9.12 0.05
N GLY A 159 -18.53 -9.71 -1.15
CA GLY A 159 -19.72 -10.36 -1.67
C GLY A 159 -20.81 -9.36 -2.08
N ARG A 160 -20.49 -8.10 -2.37
CA ARG A 160 -21.46 -7.07 -2.80
C ARG A 160 -21.01 -6.31 -4.04
N GLU A 161 -19.71 -6.14 -4.21
CA GLU A 161 -19.19 -5.33 -5.31
C GLU A 161 -17.86 -5.85 -5.83
N ILE A 162 -17.85 -6.14 -7.12
CA ILE A 162 -16.64 -6.52 -7.83
C ILE A 162 -15.63 -5.35 -7.88
N LYS A 163 -14.35 -5.67 -7.70
CA LYS A 163 -13.22 -4.76 -7.91
C LYS A 163 -12.24 -5.38 -8.87
N SER A 164 -11.69 -4.57 -9.76
CA SER A 164 -10.62 -5.05 -10.65
C SER A 164 -9.32 -5.15 -9.84
N VAL A 165 -8.69 -6.33 -9.87
CA VAL A 165 -7.37 -6.57 -9.28
C VAL A 165 -6.29 -5.80 -10.04
N LEU A 166 -6.57 -5.49 -11.31
CA LEU A 166 -5.76 -4.61 -12.15
C LEU A 166 -6.10 -3.13 -11.98
N ASN A 167 -6.99 -2.75 -11.05
CA ASN A 167 -7.14 -1.35 -10.69
C ASN A 167 -5.85 -0.94 -10.00
N GLY A 168 -4.92 -0.38 -10.79
CA GLY A 168 -3.81 0.35 -10.23
C GLY A 168 -4.35 1.29 -9.17
N SER A 169 -3.75 1.24 -7.99
CA SER A 169 -3.90 2.29 -6.99
C SER A 169 -3.77 3.62 -7.74
N SER A 170 -4.87 4.38 -7.81
CA SER A 170 -4.90 5.69 -8.45
C SER A 170 -4.59 6.72 -7.38
N THR A 171 -3.33 7.12 -7.26
CA THR A 171 -2.91 8.12 -6.28
C THR A 171 -3.03 9.51 -6.87
N THR A 172 -3.73 10.41 -6.20
CA THR A 172 -3.72 11.84 -6.58
C THR A 172 -2.76 12.60 -5.68
N ILE A 173 -1.78 13.28 -6.27
CA ILE A 173 -0.89 14.22 -5.60
C ILE A 173 -1.55 15.59 -5.74
N ASN A 174 -1.96 16.20 -4.62
CA ASN A 174 -2.40 17.59 -4.62
C ASN A 174 -1.19 18.46 -4.32
N PHE A 175 -1.03 19.55 -5.05
CA PHE A 175 -0.02 20.56 -4.75
C PHE A 175 -0.72 21.91 -4.64
N THR A 176 -0.47 22.62 -3.55
CA THR A 176 -1.01 23.97 -3.36
C THR A 176 0.15 24.92 -3.11
N GLY A 177 0.37 25.86 -4.01
CA GLY A 177 1.41 26.85 -3.93
C GLY A 177 0.90 28.28 -4.08
N VAL A 178 1.70 29.25 -3.66
CA VAL A 178 1.50 30.67 -3.94
C VAL A 178 2.78 31.22 -4.54
N VAL A 179 2.68 31.79 -5.74
CA VAL A 179 3.80 32.45 -6.39
C VAL A 179 3.87 33.91 -5.93
N ILE A 180 5.06 34.34 -5.54
CA ILE A 180 5.37 35.68 -5.06
C ILE A 180 6.54 36.24 -5.86
N ASP A 181 6.36 37.41 -6.47
CA ASP A 181 7.47 38.12 -7.09
C ASP A 181 8.25 38.92 -6.04
N ARG A 182 9.45 38.44 -5.66
CA ARG A 182 10.33 39.14 -4.72
C ARG A 182 11.17 40.23 -5.39
N THR A 183 11.14 40.32 -6.72
CA THR A 183 11.87 41.36 -7.45
C THR A 183 11.05 42.63 -7.64
N GLY A 184 9.72 42.56 -7.47
CA GLY A 184 8.81 43.69 -7.64
C GLY A 184 8.68 44.19 -9.08
N THR A 185 9.00 43.35 -10.07
CA THR A 185 9.06 43.75 -11.50
C THR A 185 7.85 43.28 -12.31
N LEU A 186 7.10 42.31 -11.80
CA LEU A 186 5.98 41.71 -12.51
C LEU A 186 4.65 42.33 -12.09
N SER A 187 3.83 42.66 -13.09
CA SER A 187 2.42 42.96 -12.87
C SER A 187 1.65 41.70 -12.47
N LYS A 188 0.52 41.88 -11.78
CA LYS A 188 -0.37 40.76 -11.39
C LYS A 188 -0.76 39.86 -12.58
N PRO A 189 -1.15 40.38 -13.77
CA PRO A 189 -1.43 39.52 -14.92
C PRO A 189 -0.24 38.69 -15.41
N GLN A 190 0.97 39.25 -15.39
CA GLN A 190 2.18 38.50 -15.77
C GLN A 190 2.46 37.39 -14.76
N LEU A 191 2.30 37.67 -13.46
CA LEU A 191 2.49 36.70 -12.39
C LEU A 191 1.43 35.59 -12.43
N THR A 192 0.17 35.92 -12.73
CA THR A 192 -0.90 34.93 -12.97
C THR A 192 -0.59 34.02 -14.16
N ASN A 193 -0.09 34.58 -15.27
CA ASN A 193 0.30 33.78 -16.44
C ASN A 193 1.45 32.81 -16.10
N LEU A 194 2.44 33.30 -15.35
CA LEU A 194 3.56 32.49 -14.86
C LEU A 194 3.08 31.33 -13.97
N ALA A 195 2.18 31.61 -13.03
CA ALA A 195 1.54 30.59 -12.18
C ALA A 195 0.80 29.52 -13.02
N SER A 196 0.03 29.94 -14.02
CA SER A 196 -0.70 29.02 -14.90
C SER A 196 0.23 28.13 -15.73
N ARG A 197 1.35 28.67 -16.23
CA ARG A 197 2.35 27.89 -16.97
C ARG A 197 3.05 26.87 -16.07
N MET A 198 3.40 27.27 -14.84
CA MET A 198 3.97 26.37 -13.84
C MET A 198 3.00 25.25 -13.47
N LYS A 199 1.73 25.58 -13.23
CA LYS A 199 0.68 24.60 -12.97
C LYS A 199 0.65 23.54 -14.08
N GLY A 200 0.48 23.98 -15.33
CA GLY A 200 0.38 23.06 -16.46
C GLY A 200 1.62 22.20 -16.62
N GLN A 201 2.80 22.76 -16.34
CA GLN A 201 4.04 21.98 -16.36
C GLN A 201 4.07 20.94 -15.23
N ILE A 202 3.82 21.31 -13.97
CA ILE A 202 3.80 20.38 -12.83
C ILE A 202 2.81 19.24 -13.06
N GLU A 203 1.59 19.53 -13.49
CA GLU A 203 0.57 18.51 -13.74
C GLU A 203 0.99 17.57 -14.88
N SER A 204 1.56 18.13 -15.96
CA SER A 204 2.15 17.32 -17.03
C SER A 204 3.37 16.54 -16.53
N SER A 205 4.02 17.07 -15.49
CA SER A 205 5.31 16.58 -15.03
C SER A 205 5.22 15.36 -14.12
N PHE A 206 4.18 15.35 -13.30
CA PHE A 206 4.02 14.39 -12.23
C PHE A 206 2.70 13.62 -12.35
N THR A 207 2.16 13.52 -13.56
CA THR A 207 1.04 12.63 -13.90
C THR A 207 1.56 11.51 -14.78
N GLY A 208 1.21 10.26 -14.46
CA GLY A 208 1.78 9.13 -15.17
C GLY A 208 1.14 7.79 -14.84
N ARG A 209 1.72 6.76 -15.42
CA ARG A 209 1.34 5.37 -15.23
C ARG A 209 2.59 4.50 -15.27
N SER A 210 2.66 3.51 -14.39
CA SER A 210 3.66 2.44 -14.45
C SER A 210 2.99 1.11 -14.10
N GLY A 211 3.12 0.10 -14.97
CA GLY A 211 2.40 -1.15 -14.85
C GLY A 211 0.87 -0.96 -14.77
N SER A 212 0.26 -1.50 -13.72
CA SER A 212 -1.15 -1.27 -13.38
C SER A 212 -1.38 0.09 -12.69
N GLY A 213 -0.41 0.59 -11.92
CA GLY A 213 -0.50 1.82 -11.11
C GLY A 213 -0.64 3.09 -11.94
N ARG A 214 -1.56 3.98 -11.54
CA ARG A 214 -1.79 5.29 -12.17
C ARG A 214 -1.66 6.37 -11.12
N TRP A 215 -1.18 7.53 -11.50
CA TRP A 215 -1.22 8.69 -10.61
C TRP A 215 -1.46 9.97 -11.40
N SER A 216 -2.08 10.92 -10.73
CA SER A 216 -2.37 12.25 -11.27
C SER A 216 -1.88 13.30 -10.30
N THR A 217 -1.37 14.40 -10.84
CA THR A 217 -1.06 15.59 -10.05
C THR A 217 -2.10 16.66 -10.34
N ASN A 218 -2.65 17.24 -9.28
CA ASN A 218 -3.56 18.38 -9.30
C ASN A 218 -2.87 19.56 -8.62
N ALA A 219 -2.51 20.59 -9.39
CA ALA A 219 -1.78 21.74 -8.86
C ALA A 219 -2.67 22.99 -8.80
N THR A 220 -2.67 23.64 -7.65
CA THR A 220 -3.30 24.95 -7.42
C THR A 220 -2.20 25.96 -7.12
N ILE A 221 -1.98 26.92 -8.01
CA ILE A 221 -0.94 27.95 -7.86
C ILE A 221 -1.61 29.31 -7.89
N ASP A 222 -1.72 29.93 -6.72
CA ASP A 222 -2.25 31.30 -6.59
C ASP A 222 -1.15 32.33 -6.70
N VAL A 223 -1.54 33.60 -6.82
CA VAL A 223 -0.63 34.75 -6.81
C VAL A 223 -0.75 35.44 -5.46
N GLY A 224 0.38 35.62 -4.77
CA GLY A 224 0.46 36.32 -3.49
C GLY A 224 1.34 37.56 -3.57
N VAL A 225 1.49 38.21 -2.42
CA VAL A 225 2.38 39.34 -2.21
C VAL A 225 3.40 39.02 -1.12
N PRO A 226 4.58 39.68 -1.12
CA PRO A 226 5.56 39.49 -0.06
C PRO A 226 4.95 39.78 1.32
N GLY A 227 5.07 38.82 2.23
CA GLY A 227 4.55 38.91 3.60
C GLY A 227 3.23 38.18 3.86
N ASP A 228 2.62 37.58 2.83
CA ASP A 228 1.45 36.70 3.03
C ASP A 228 1.78 35.52 3.95
N LYS A 229 0.84 35.18 4.85
CA LYS A 229 0.96 33.98 5.70
C LYS A 229 0.44 32.76 4.95
N LEU A 230 1.32 31.83 4.61
CA LEU A 230 1.03 30.70 3.71
C LEU A 230 0.99 29.36 4.45
N SER A 231 0.06 29.21 5.40
CA SER A 231 -0.07 27.94 6.14
C SER A 231 -0.53 26.80 5.22
N GLY A 232 0.20 25.68 5.22
CA GLY A 232 -0.15 24.48 4.44
C GLY A 232 0.00 24.66 2.92
N ARG A 233 0.78 25.65 2.48
CA ARG A 233 1.00 25.96 1.06
C ARG A 233 2.49 26.14 0.81
N HIS A 234 2.91 25.74 -0.38
CA HIS A 234 4.26 26.00 -0.86
C HIS A 234 4.42 27.47 -1.25
N GLU A 235 5.48 28.10 -0.78
CA GLU A 235 5.86 29.45 -1.12
C GLU A 235 6.84 29.43 -2.32
N ILE A 236 6.39 29.92 -3.47
CA ILE A 236 7.19 29.92 -4.70
C ILE A 236 7.67 31.35 -4.95
N ASN A 237 8.93 31.61 -4.65
CA ASN A 237 9.54 32.92 -4.74
C ASN A 237 10.29 33.09 -6.07
N ILE A 238 9.95 34.15 -6.81
CA ILE A 238 10.80 34.61 -7.90
C ILE A 238 11.83 35.57 -7.31
N GLN A 239 13.09 35.14 -7.29
CA GLN A 239 14.16 35.84 -6.58
C GLN A 239 15.10 36.56 -7.55
N PRO A 240 15.68 37.71 -7.12
CA PRO A 240 16.75 38.35 -7.87
C PRO A 240 17.93 37.41 -8.09
N SER A 241 18.63 37.56 -9.21
CA SER A 241 19.80 36.72 -9.55
C SER A 241 20.89 36.74 -8.47
N SER A 242 21.01 37.87 -7.76
CA SER A 242 21.95 38.06 -6.64
C SER A 242 21.68 37.17 -5.43
N SER A 243 20.48 36.56 -5.34
CA SER A 243 20.10 35.67 -4.24
C SER A 243 20.66 34.25 -4.39
N PHE A 244 21.24 33.94 -5.56
CA PHE A 244 21.77 32.61 -5.87
C PHE A 244 23.30 32.60 -5.80
N ARG A 245 23.87 31.49 -5.32
CA ARG A 245 25.33 31.35 -5.09
C ARG A 245 26.18 31.54 -6.35
N ASN A 246 25.64 31.24 -7.53
CA ASN A 246 26.25 31.56 -8.82
C ASN A 246 25.19 31.55 -9.93
N SER A 247 25.54 32.06 -11.12
CA SER A 247 24.64 32.20 -12.27
C SER A 247 24.16 30.87 -12.89
N ARG A 248 24.72 29.72 -12.49
CA ARG A 248 24.28 28.40 -12.96
C ARG A 248 23.11 27.85 -12.15
N VAL A 249 22.87 28.36 -10.94
CA VAL A 249 21.73 27.96 -10.11
C VAL A 249 20.50 28.73 -10.58
N LEU A 250 19.54 27.97 -11.11
CA LEU A 250 18.31 28.50 -11.70
C LEU A 250 17.10 28.36 -10.77
N GLY A 251 17.19 27.48 -9.79
CA GLY A 251 16.23 27.30 -8.72
C GLY A 251 16.84 26.53 -7.56
N ASN A 252 16.20 26.59 -6.41
CA ASN A 252 16.51 25.76 -5.25
C ASN A 252 15.31 25.67 -4.30
N VAL A 253 15.28 24.63 -3.48
CA VAL A 253 14.41 24.52 -2.31
C VAL A 253 15.17 24.84 -1.02
N ASP A 254 14.44 25.15 0.06
CA ASP A 254 14.97 25.28 1.43
C ASP A 254 15.51 23.95 1.96
N GLU A 255 14.70 22.90 1.84
CA GLU A 255 15.06 21.52 2.13
C GLU A 255 14.21 20.54 1.31
N ILE A 256 14.64 19.28 1.22
CA ILE A 256 13.85 18.25 0.52
C ILE A 256 12.59 17.95 1.34
N GLY A 257 11.41 18.07 0.72
CA GLY A 257 10.15 18.05 1.46
C GLY A 257 9.74 19.39 2.05
N GLY A 258 10.57 20.44 1.88
CA GLY A 258 10.32 21.78 2.40
C GLY A 258 9.26 22.54 1.61
N SER A 259 8.87 23.71 2.13
CA SER A 259 7.76 24.51 1.60
C SER A 259 8.21 25.71 0.78
N GLN A 260 9.50 26.05 0.75
CA GLN A 260 10.00 27.21 0.03
C GLN A 260 10.74 26.81 -1.24
N ILE A 261 10.22 27.26 -2.38
CA ILE A 261 10.80 27.07 -3.72
C ILE A 261 11.27 28.44 -4.21
N ASN A 262 12.53 28.57 -4.58
CA ASN A 262 13.09 29.80 -5.14
C ASN A 262 13.44 29.57 -6.61
N ILE A 263 13.00 30.47 -7.48
CA ILE A 263 13.26 30.42 -8.93
C ILE A 263 13.94 31.72 -9.36
N ASN A 264 14.99 31.59 -10.17
CA ASN A 264 15.77 32.72 -10.63
C ASN A 264 14.96 33.58 -11.62
N GLU A 265 14.98 34.89 -11.39
CA GLU A 265 14.25 35.87 -12.19
C GLU A 265 14.54 35.84 -13.70
N ASN A 266 15.74 35.44 -14.10
CA ASN A 266 16.14 35.41 -15.51
C ASN A 266 15.30 34.44 -16.34
N LEU A 267 14.58 33.52 -15.68
CA LEU A 267 13.71 32.56 -16.35
C LEU A 267 12.32 33.10 -16.67
N LYS A 268 11.90 34.24 -16.10
CA LYS A 268 10.52 34.76 -16.22
C LYS A 268 10.02 34.84 -17.68
N SER A 269 10.90 35.17 -18.62
CA SER A 269 10.62 35.31 -20.06
C SER A 269 10.81 34.02 -20.87
N LEU A 270 11.44 32.99 -20.32
CA LEU A 270 11.79 31.76 -21.04
C LEU A 270 10.70 30.70 -20.82
N SER A 271 9.95 30.38 -21.87
CA SER A 271 8.97 29.29 -21.88
C SER A 271 9.55 28.01 -22.52
N PRO A 272 9.16 26.78 -22.09
CA PRO A 272 9.61 25.52 -22.67
C PRO A 272 9.40 25.43 -24.18
N LYS A 273 8.38 26.09 -24.70
CA LYS A 273 8.07 26.08 -26.13
C LYS A 273 9.07 26.90 -26.97
N ASN A 274 9.84 27.81 -26.34
CA ASN A 274 10.67 28.79 -27.04
C ASN A 274 12.13 28.87 -26.50
N SER A 275 12.62 27.90 -25.71
CA SER A 275 13.96 27.96 -25.10
C SER A 275 14.98 27.06 -25.81
N ALA A 276 16.00 27.67 -26.42
CA ALA A 276 17.13 26.98 -27.05
C ALA A 276 18.10 26.31 -26.05
N THR A 277 18.04 26.70 -24.77
CA THR A 277 19.02 26.32 -23.75
C THR A 277 18.53 25.21 -22.81
N ASN A 278 17.37 24.60 -23.08
CA ASN A 278 16.69 23.65 -22.18
C ASN A 278 16.33 24.21 -20.78
N ALA A 279 16.68 25.47 -20.48
CA ALA A 279 16.33 26.17 -19.25
C ALA A 279 15.09 27.03 -19.48
N SER A 280 14.05 26.83 -18.67
CA SER A 280 12.83 27.64 -18.71
C SER A 280 12.22 27.71 -17.32
N PHE A 281 11.41 28.74 -17.07
CA PHE A 281 10.76 28.91 -15.77
C PHE A 281 9.97 27.66 -15.38
N GLU A 282 9.16 27.14 -16.29
CA GLU A 282 8.30 26.00 -16.07
C GLU A 282 9.10 24.73 -15.74
N ARG A 283 10.18 24.43 -16.47
CA ARG A 283 10.98 23.22 -16.26
C ARG A 283 11.72 23.28 -14.93
N THR A 284 12.32 24.43 -14.63
CA THR A 284 13.00 24.64 -13.35
C THR A 284 12.01 24.58 -12.21
N SER A 285 10.83 25.21 -12.35
CA SER A 285 9.78 25.17 -11.32
C SER A 285 9.26 23.76 -11.06
N ALA A 286 9.06 22.96 -12.11
CA ALA A 286 8.66 21.55 -11.95
C ALA A 286 9.78 20.69 -11.34
N HIS A 287 11.05 21.00 -11.65
CA HIS A 287 12.20 20.34 -11.05
C HIS A 287 12.28 20.61 -9.53
N GLU A 288 12.22 21.88 -9.13
CA GLU A 288 12.22 22.26 -7.71
C GLU A 288 10.99 21.71 -6.98
N PHE A 289 9.82 21.68 -7.64
CA PHE A 289 8.65 21.01 -7.08
C PHE A 289 8.94 19.54 -6.76
N GLY A 290 9.65 18.82 -7.63
CA GLY A 290 10.08 17.45 -7.37
C GLY A 290 10.85 17.32 -6.04
N HIS A 291 11.78 18.24 -5.77
CA HIS A 291 12.52 18.29 -4.51
C HIS A 291 11.64 18.66 -3.31
N SER A 292 10.76 19.66 -3.44
CA SER A 292 9.78 20.01 -2.41
C SER A 292 8.80 18.86 -2.11
N ALA A 293 8.56 17.98 -3.08
CA ALA A 293 7.72 16.80 -2.93
C ALA A 293 8.49 15.56 -2.43
N GLY A 294 9.75 15.72 -2.01
CA GLY A 294 10.54 14.66 -1.38
C GLY A 294 11.34 13.79 -2.35
N LEU A 295 11.56 14.23 -3.59
CA LEU A 295 12.35 13.48 -4.57
C LEU A 295 13.81 13.92 -4.59
N LEU A 296 14.68 12.94 -4.89
CA LEU A 296 16.13 13.05 -4.97
C LEU A 296 16.61 12.68 -6.37
N HIS A 297 17.78 13.16 -6.75
CA HIS A 297 18.48 12.73 -7.96
C HIS A 297 19.86 12.13 -7.62
N SER A 298 20.30 11.09 -8.33
CA SER A 298 21.71 10.66 -8.31
C SER A 298 22.56 11.59 -9.17
N SER A 299 23.85 11.70 -8.88
CA SER A 299 24.76 12.62 -9.59
C SER A 299 24.79 12.32 -11.10
N GLY A 300 24.09 13.14 -11.89
CA GLY A 300 24.14 13.10 -13.36
C GLY A 300 22.80 12.99 -14.09
N GLY A 301 21.67 12.82 -13.40
CA GLY A 301 20.35 12.82 -14.04
C GLY A 301 19.39 13.75 -13.33
N LEU A 302 18.84 14.76 -14.02
CA LEU A 302 17.66 15.47 -13.52
C LEU A 302 16.57 14.43 -13.21
N MET A 303 15.67 14.79 -12.30
CA MET A 303 14.27 14.42 -12.36
C MET A 303 13.76 14.56 -13.81
N GLN A 304 13.96 13.56 -14.67
CA GLN A 304 13.74 13.81 -16.09
C GLN A 304 12.25 13.77 -16.37
N GLN A 305 11.91 14.63 -17.30
CA GLN A 305 10.58 14.96 -17.71
C GLN A 305 10.74 15.51 -19.13
N THR A 306 10.87 14.61 -20.10
CA THR A 306 10.89 14.97 -21.52
C THR A 306 10.05 14.00 -22.33
N ARG A 307 9.30 14.59 -23.28
CA ARG A 307 8.24 13.97 -24.09
C ARG A 307 8.71 13.01 -25.19
N SER A 308 9.93 12.50 -25.14
CA SER A 308 10.39 11.48 -26.10
C SER A 308 11.45 10.57 -25.47
N SER A 309 11.29 9.29 -25.77
CA SER A 309 12.05 8.10 -25.34
C SER A 309 11.95 7.71 -23.86
N ASN A 310 10.93 6.89 -23.59
CA ASN A 310 10.90 5.71 -22.74
C ASN A 310 11.73 5.67 -21.44
N SER A 311 10.98 5.68 -20.33
CA SER A 311 11.31 5.27 -18.95
C SER A 311 11.97 6.32 -18.05
N LEU A 312 11.10 7.09 -17.39
CA LEU A 312 11.38 7.70 -16.10
C LEU A 312 10.37 7.15 -15.12
N ASN A 313 10.75 6.06 -14.47
CA ASN A 313 9.89 5.40 -13.50
C ASN A 313 10.00 6.15 -12.18
N ILE A 314 9.16 7.19 -11.99
CA ILE A 314 8.82 7.60 -10.63
C ILE A 314 8.21 6.35 -9.97
N SER A 315 8.91 5.79 -8.97
CA SER A 315 8.49 4.55 -8.32
C SER A 315 7.23 4.79 -7.50
N LYS A 316 6.49 3.71 -7.19
CA LYS A 316 5.36 3.79 -6.26
C LYS A 316 5.76 4.42 -4.92
N SER A 317 6.94 4.07 -4.39
CA SER A 317 7.45 4.67 -3.15
C SER A 317 7.70 6.16 -3.27
N GLN A 318 8.21 6.64 -4.41
CA GLN A 318 8.37 8.06 -4.69
C GLN A 318 7.01 8.78 -4.76
N ILE A 319 6.00 8.18 -5.40
CA ILE A 319 4.63 8.72 -5.43
C ILE A 319 4.01 8.77 -4.03
N ASP A 320 4.21 7.74 -3.20
CA ASP A 320 3.70 7.72 -1.83
C ASP A 320 4.37 8.79 -0.96
N THR A 321 5.67 9.04 -1.14
CA THR A 321 6.39 10.15 -0.49
C THR A 321 5.83 11.51 -0.93
N MET A 322 5.66 11.73 -2.24
CA MET A 322 5.07 12.97 -2.75
C MET A 322 3.65 13.20 -2.21
N HIS A 323 2.83 12.16 -2.15
CA HIS A 323 1.47 12.25 -1.62
C HIS A 323 1.44 12.57 -0.13
N LYS A 324 2.40 12.08 0.66
CA LYS A 324 2.50 12.40 2.10
C LYS A 324 2.94 13.83 2.35
N ASN A 325 3.93 14.31 1.60
CA ASN A 325 4.55 15.62 1.83
C ASN A 325 3.71 16.82 1.33
N ASN A 326 2.67 16.58 0.53
CA ASN A 326 1.82 17.62 -0.04
C ASN A 326 0.35 17.56 0.43
N LYS A 327 0.11 17.00 1.62
CA LYS A 327 -1.21 17.05 2.29
C LYS A 327 -1.40 18.29 3.13
#